data_AF-A0A7W5CJ76-F1
#
_entry.id   AF-A0A7W5CJ76-F1
#
_cell.length_a   1.000
_cell.length_b   1.000
_cell.length_c   1.000
_cell.angle_alpha   90.00
_cell.angle_beta   90.00
_cell.angle_gamma   90.00
#
_symmetry.space_group_name_H-M   'P 1'
#
loop_
_entity.id
_entity.type
_entity.pdbx_description
1 polymer ?
#
loop_
_entity_poly.entity_id
_entity_poly.type
_entity_poly.pdbx_seq_one_letter_code
_entity_poly.pdbx_strand_id
1 'polypeptide(L)'
;MNAQLIESSPVEPLVVGVNLYPGDTWYRDIRVVSTTSQQPVDLSAWAFTARLGDGVGTVDVSRAVEGILSVTFSPSVTASAKRGTQLTIAGTLAGGRRTFVVGRVGAEVGSSIPIGLVQRKRVVSTDVDISVYAALRGDKGEDGASVSPALVARAEAAEGRASTAADAADIDAVRAGTSAFSAGQSAATALGHKGDAEKAAKAAADVVASLSGRRSRAQRSTIVGDSIAQASDGVASGYGGSWFSKLCELSGMRLLRIRNAGIAGNSTSAMLARMNADVLTQRGDIVVIEAVTPNDDPAVLTLAQQQRNVRSIIEQCLFRGKRVIVCGGPPSNTPAVAARLREMTTWLRALATQLGLDYIDLFTPVGVEATGAWAPGFTADGTHPNAAGQDAIAAYNVTRLPDDLRPAPVLANLGDTTNLLAGNGLFEVDTNADGYADGWTNSSLIAGTLTPRADGVGNWQSITADQSTDYLQQAGITGWAVGDVLALAGEWVNVDGTGVSVELRFTGGSPYSVARAISARAETGGARTFYMEIPVPTGTTAVNLRLWPTIGTVRFGRVKLANLTALGLL
;
A
#
# COMPACT_ATOMS: atom_id res chain seq x y z
N MET A 1 49.92 -18.36 -24.53
CA MET A 1 49.32 -18.47 -25.88
C MET A 1 47.87 -18.08 -25.77
N ASN A 2 47.47 -17.16 -26.64
CA ASN A 2 46.14 -16.56 -26.74
C ASN A 2 45.06 -17.58 -27.13
N ALA A 3 43.83 -17.34 -26.65
CA ALA A 3 42.63 -17.40 -27.45
C ALA A 3 41.64 -16.32 -26.94
N GLN A 4 41.34 -15.36 -27.81
CA GLN A 4 40.28 -14.34 -27.67
C GLN A 4 38.96 -14.84 -28.29
N LEU A 5 37.86 -14.13 -27.94
CA LEU A 5 36.53 -14.04 -28.61
C LEU A 5 35.58 -15.25 -28.35
N ILE A 6 34.29 -15.11 -28.04
CA ILE A 6 33.25 -14.17 -28.51
C ILE A 6 32.21 -13.85 -27.41
N GLU A 7 31.65 -12.65 -27.55
CA GLU A 7 30.50 -11.96 -26.93
C GLU A 7 29.33 -12.75 -26.29
N SER A 8 28.84 -12.10 -25.24
CA SER A 8 27.54 -12.11 -24.52
C SER A 8 26.26 -12.61 -25.22
N SER A 9 25.45 -13.41 -24.50
CA SER A 9 24.01 -13.18 -24.16
C SER A 9 23.37 -14.48 -23.61
N PRO A 10 22.57 -14.42 -22.52
CA PRO A 10 21.11 -14.50 -22.73
C PRO A 10 20.34 -13.51 -21.83
N VAL A 11 19.49 -12.67 -22.44
CA VAL A 11 18.54 -11.78 -21.73
C VAL A 11 17.16 -11.97 -22.34
N GLU A 12 16.18 -12.27 -21.50
CA GLU A 12 14.75 -12.47 -21.83
C GLU A 12 14.08 -11.21 -22.44
N PRO A 13 12.92 -11.34 -23.11
CA PRO A 13 12.17 -10.21 -23.65
C PRO A 13 11.64 -9.26 -22.57
N LEU A 14 11.90 -7.97 -22.73
CA LEU A 14 11.29 -6.90 -21.93
C LEU A 14 9.89 -6.60 -22.49
N VAL A 15 8.83 -6.94 -21.75
CA VAL A 15 7.44 -6.65 -22.12
C VAL A 15 6.90 -5.51 -21.25
N VAL A 16 6.55 -4.39 -21.89
CA VAL A 16 6.00 -3.18 -21.23
C VAL A 16 4.66 -2.83 -21.85
N GLY A 17 3.58 -2.90 -21.06
CA GLY A 17 2.28 -2.39 -21.49
C GLY A 17 2.29 -0.87 -21.56
N VAL A 18 2.00 -0.31 -22.73
CA VAL A 18 1.82 1.14 -22.93
C VAL A 18 0.43 1.34 -23.50
N ASN A 19 -0.37 2.23 -22.89
CA ASN A 19 -1.63 2.69 -23.45
C ASN A 19 -1.40 4.04 -24.16
N LEU A 20 -1.68 4.09 -25.45
CA LEU A 20 -1.37 5.24 -26.31
C LEU A 20 -2.64 6.03 -26.66
N TYR A 21 -2.52 7.36 -26.69
CA TYR A 21 -3.56 8.32 -27.07
C TYR A 21 -3.00 9.25 -28.17
N PRO A 22 -3.52 9.28 -29.41
CA PRO A 22 -2.85 9.94 -30.55
C PRO A 22 -3.37 11.36 -30.87
N GLY A 23 -2.48 12.21 -31.44
CA GLY A 23 -2.76 13.56 -31.96
C GLY A 23 -1.47 14.37 -32.23
N ASP A 24 -0.98 14.29 -33.48
CA ASP A 24 0.23 14.88 -34.09
C ASP A 24 1.62 14.45 -33.55
N THR A 25 2.60 14.48 -34.47
CA THR A 25 3.89 13.75 -34.53
C THR A 25 4.28 13.06 -33.22
N TRP A 26 4.18 11.74 -33.20
CA TRP A 26 4.64 10.92 -32.07
C TRP A 26 6.12 11.22 -31.85
N TYR A 27 6.45 12.07 -30.89
CA TYR A 27 7.80 12.28 -30.41
C TYR A 27 7.81 11.73 -28.99
N ARG A 28 8.50 10.60 -28.78
CA ARG A 28 8.53 9.92 -27.48
C ARG A 28 9.96 9.51 -27.17
N ASP A 29 10.53 10.09 -26.12
CA ASP A 29 11.78 9.64 -25.55
C ASP A 29 11.51 8.39 -24.70
N ILE A 30 12.14 7.29 -25.08
CA ILE A 30 12.11 6.03 -24.35
C ILE A 30 13.41 5.94 -23.60
N ARG A 31 13.34 6.01 -22.28
CA ARG A 31 14.52 5.89 -21.42
C ARG A 31 14.69 4.45 -20.96
N VAL A 32 15.83 3.86 -21.30
CA VAL A 32 16.23 2.50 -20.91
C VAL A 32 17.29 2.59 -19.83
N VAL A 33 16.93 2.12 -18.63
CA VAL A 33 17.83 2.10 -17.47
C VAL A 33 18.03 0.67 -16.98
N SER A 34 19.22 0.41 -16.44
CA SER A 34 19.54 -0.85 -15.76
C SER A 34 18.67 -0.99 -14.51
N THR A 35 18.01 -2.14 -14.31
CA THR A 35 17.27 -2.38 -13.07
C THR A 35 18.17 -2.42 -11.85
N THR A 36 19.45 -2.81 -12.03
CA THR A 36 20.38 -3.00 -10.94
C THR A 36 21.05 -1.69 -10.53
N SER A 37 21.54 -0.90 -11.50
CA SER A 37 22.28 0.33 -11.21
C SER A 37 21.44 1.60 -11.33
N GLN A 38 20.23 1.52 -11.91
CA GLN A 38 19.38 2.67 -12.26
C GLN A 38 20.07 3.70 -13.18
N GLN A 39 21.23 3.35 -13.73
CA GLN A 39 21.96 4.16 -14.71
C GLN A 39 21.45 3.88 -16.12
N PRO A 40 21.57 4.85 -17.03
CA PRO A 40 21.27 4.62 -18.43
C PRO A 40 22.08 3.46 -19.01
N VAL A 41 21.44 2.66 -19.85
CA VAL A 41 22.11 1.62 -20.64
C VAL A 41 22.60 2.23 -21.93
N ASP A 42 23.88 2.10 -22.27
CA ASP A 42 24.37 2.53 -23.58
C ASP A 42 23.80 1.62 -24.67
N LEU A 43 23.02 2.22 -25.57
CA LEU A 43 22.36 1.56 -26.68
C LEU A 43 22.99 1.91 -28.03
N SER A 44 24.11 2.62 -28.06
CA SER A 44 24.73 3.13 -29.30
C SER A 44 25.14 2.05 -30.29
N ALA A 45 25.43 0.84 -29.81
CA ALA A 45 25.78 -0.32 -30.63
C ALA A 45 24.57 -1.05 -31.26
N TRP A 46 23.34 -0.64 -30.93
CA TRP A 46 22.12 -1.32 -31.36
C TRP A 46 21.45 -0.65 -32.56
N ALA A 47 20.96 -1.47 -33.49
CA ALA A 47 20.11 -1.02 -34.59
C ALA A 47 18.63 -1.24 -34.27
N PHE A 48 17.82 -0.18 -34.28
CA PHE A 48 16.42 -0.25 -33.86
C PHE A 48 15.43 -0.19 -35.03
N THR A 49 14.32 -0.89 -34.84
CA THR A 49 13.13 -0.83 -35.71
C THR A 49 11.91 -0.61 -34.83
N ALA A 50 11.10 0.39 -35.19
CA ALA A 50 9.82 0.65 -34.53
C ALA A 50 8.67 0.32 -35.49
N ARG A 51 7.64 -0.35 -34.98
CA ARG A 51 6.43 -0.71 -35.72
C ARG A 51 5.18 -0.40 -34.93
N LEU A 52 4.18 0.16 -35.60
CA LEU A 52 2.84 0.36 -35.08
C LEU A 52 1.87 -0.36 -36.03
N GLY A 53 1.46 -1.58 -35.65
CA GLY A 53 0.85 -2.53 -36.58
C GLY A 53 1.80 -2.81 -37.75
N ASP A 54 1.34 -2.58 -38.97
CA ASP A 54 2.14 -2.72 -40.20
C ASP A 54 2.95 -1.45 -40.54
N GLY A 55 2.69 -0.33 -39.85
CA GLY A 55 3.38 0.93 -40.08
C GLY A 55 4.78 0.94 -39.49
N VAL A 56 5.75 1.44 -40.24
CA VAL A 56 7.16 1.55 -39.81
C VAL A 56 7.44 2.97 -39.31
N GLY A 57 8.06 3.06 -38.13
CA GLY A 57 8.54 4.31 -37.53
C GLY A 57 10.04 4.45 -37.65
N THR A 58 10.53 5.68 -37.51
CA THR A 58 11.95 6.01 -37.36
C THR A 58 12.33 6.00 -35.88
N VAL A 59 13.52 5.51 -35.57
CA VAL A 59 14.11 5.59 -34.23
C VAL A 59 15.33 6.48 -34.33
N ASP A 60 15.30 7.63 -33.67
CA ASP A 60 16.47 8.46 -33.44
C ASP A 60 17.28 7.87 -32.28
N VAL A 61 18.56 7.62 -32.57
CA VAL A 61 19.55 7.02 -31.68
C VAL A 61 20.64 8.04 -31.29
N SER A 62 20.45 9.32 -31.61
CA SER A 62 21.39 10.40 -31.28
C SER A 62 21.74 10.47 -29.79
N ARG A 63 20.82 10.02 -28.93
CA ARG A 63 20.96 9.96 -27.47
C ARG A 63 21.00 8.53 -26.92
N ALA A 64 21.32 7.54 -27.76
CA ALA A 64 21.38 6.14 -27.36
C ALA A 64 22.48 5.86 -26.30
N VAL A 65 23.56 6.65 -26.29
CA VAL A 65 24.61 6.60 -25.24
C VAL A 65 24.06 7.00 -23.87
N GLU A 66 23.05 7.87 -23.84
CA GLU A 66 22.32 8.28 -22.64
C GLU A 66 21.15 7.33 -22.31
N GLY A 67 21.07 6.17 -22.97
CA GLY A 67 19.96 5.22 -22.85
C GLY A 67 18.62 5.77 -23.32
N ILE A 68 18.61 6.74 -24.24
CA ILE A 68 17.39 7.38 -24.74
C ILE A 68 17.22 7.07 -26.22
N LEU A 69 16.03 6.60 -26.59
CA LEU A 69 15.61 6.40 -27.97
C LEU A 69 14.40 7.29 -28.26
N SER A 70 14.44 8.10 -29.31
CA SER A 70 13.28 8.91 -29.69
C SER A 70 12.59 8.26 -30.89
N VAL A 71 11.32 7.88 -30.75
CA VAL A 71 10.59 7.16 -31.81
C VAL A 71 9.58 8.06 -32.48
N THR A 72 9.61 8.11 -33.80
CA THR A 72 8.69 8.90 -34.64
C THR A 72 7.95 8.03 -35.63
N PHE A 73 6.63 8.18 -35.69
CA PHE A 73 5.79 7.59 -36.73
C PHE A 73 5.21 8.69 -37.61
N SER A 74 5.04 8.41 -38.89
CA SER A 74 4.41 9.36 -39.81
C SER A 74 2.94 9.59 -39.42
N PRO A 75 2.38 10.79 -39.70
CA PRO A 75 0.99 11.10 -39.40
C PRO A 75 -0.01 10.07 -39.96
N SER A 76 0.25 9.52 -41.15
CA SER A 76 -0.60 8.51 -41.80
C SER A 76 -0.57 7.15 -41.07
N VAL A 77 0.58 6.70 -40.58
CA VAL A 77 0.71 5.49 -39.76
C VAL A 77 -0.04 5.67 -38.44
N THR A 78 0.05 6.85 -37.84
CA THR A 78 -0.61 7.13 -36.56
C THR A 78 -2.12 7.28 -36.69
N ALA A 79 -2.60 7.84 -37.80
CA ALA A 79 -4.03 8.02 -38.07
C ALA A 79 -4.75 6.70 -38.39
N SER A 80 -4.02 5.70 -38.89
CA SER A 80 -4.57 4.38 -39.26
C SER A 80 -4.55 3.35 -38.11
N ALA A 81 -3.88 3.65 -37.00
CA ALA A 81 -3.75 2.73 -35.87
C ALA A 81 -5.02 2.71 -34.99
N LYS A 82 -5.70 1.55 -34.93
CA LYS A 82 -6.93 1.33 -34.14
C LYS A 82 -6.63 0.91 -32.70
N ARG A 83 -7.61 0.98 -31.78
CA ARG A 83 -7.49 0.41 -30.42
C ARG A 83 -7.05 -1.06 -30.52
N GLY A 84 -6.06 -1.43 -29.72
CA GLY A 84 -5.46 -2.77 -29.73
C GLY A 84 -4.31 -2.96 -30.73
N THR A 85 -4.05 -2.00 -31.63
CA THR A 85 -2.90 -2.06 -32.55
C THR A 85 -1.60 -2.14 -31.77
N GLN A 86 -0.76 -3.11 -32.10
CA GLN A 86 0.48 -3.38 -31.37
C GLN A 86 1.58 -2.39 -31.74
N LEU A 87 2.20 -1.77 -30.74
CA LEU A 87 3.48 -1.05 -30.86
C LEU A 87 4.61 -2.01 -30.52
N THR A 88 5.57 -2.17 -31.43
CA THR A 88 6.76 -3.00 -31.20
C THR A 88 8.00 -2.18 -31.49
N ILE A 89 8.96 -2.17 -30.57
CA ILE A 89 10.31 -1.66 -30.82
C ILE A 89 11.28 -2.80 -30.61
N ALA A 90 12.01 -3.13 -31.67
CA ALA A 90 12.99 -4.20 -31.69
C ALA A 90 14.37 -3.64 -32.01
N GLY A 91 15.37 -4.02 -31.24
CA GLY A 91 16.76 -3.68 -31.43
C GLY A 91 17.55 -4.92 -31.84
N THR A 92 18.57 -4.71 -32.67
CA THR A 92 19.47 -5.77 -33.12
C THR A 92 20.88 -5.34 -32.75
N LEU A 93 21.58 -6.19 -31.99
CA LEU A 93 23.02 -6.12 -31.76
C LEU A 93 23.66 -7.20 -32.63
N ALA A 94 24.88 -6.99 -33.13
CA ALA A 94 25.55 -7.91 -34.05
C ALA A 94 25.36 -9.39 -33.62
N GLY A 95 24.68 -10.19 -34.44
CA GLY A 95 24.39 -11.61 -34.17
C GLY A 95 23.03 -11.96 -33.55
N GLY A 96 22.15 -11.01 -33.20
CA GLY A 96 20.82 -11.35 -32.68
C GLY A 96 19.79 -10.22 -32.65
N ARG A 97 18.54 -10.54 -33.04
CA ARG A 97 17.37 -9.65 -32.94
C ARG A 97 16.70 -9.79 -31.56
N ARG A 98 16.32 -8.67 -30.93
CA ARG A 98 15.65 -8.62 -29.62
C ARG A 98 14.50 -7.61 -29.63
N THR A 99 13.45 -7.87 -28.85
CA THR A 99 12.29 -6.96 -28.71
C THR A 99 12.39 -6.24 -27.36
N PHE A 100 12.35 -4.91 -27.39
CA PHE A 100 12.56 -4.01 -26.24
C PHE A 100 11.27 -3.42 -25.68
N VAL A 101 10.27 -3.20 -26.53
CA VAL A 101 8.98 -2.62 -26.13
C VAL A 101 7.86 -3.31 -26.90
N VAL A 102 6.79 -3.70 -26.18
CA VAL A 102 5.56 -4.26 -26.75
C VAL A 102 4.33 -3.62 -26.10
N GLY A 103 3.77 -2.57 -26.71
CA GLY A 103 2.57 -1.85 -26.23
C GLY A 103 1.35 -2.05 -27.13
N ARG A 104 0.20 -1.46 -26.76
CA ARG A 104 -1.01 -1.43 -27.62
C ARG A 104 -1.65 -0.04 -27.63
N VAL A 105 -2.28 0.33 -28.74
CA VAL A 105 -3.05 1.59 -28.82
C VAL A 105 -4.26 1.49 -27.90
N GLY A 106 -4.38 2.46 -26.96
CA GLY A 106 -5.41 2.45 -25.93
C GLY A 106 -6.74 3.04 -26.42
N ALA A 107 -6.70 3.97 -27.37
CA ALA A 107 -7.88 4.58 -28.00
C ALA A 107 -7.57 5.17 -29.39
N GLU A 108 -8.60 5.33 -30.24
CA GLU A 108 -8.49 5.83 -31.62
C GLU A 108 -8.42 7.37 -31.70
N VAL A 109 -7.85 7.92 -32.77
CA VAL A 109 -7.86 9.38 -33.04
C VAL A 109 -9.30 9.87 -33.18
N GLY A 110 -9.66 10.91 -32.42
CA GLY A 110 -11.03 11.46 -32.40
C GLY A 110 -12.02 10.70 -31.51
N SER A 111 -11.60 9.59 -30.88
CA SER A 111 -12.45 8.88 -29.92
C SER A 111 -12.48 9.59 -28.56
N SER A 112 -13.65 9.58 -27.93
CA SER A 112 -13.83 10.12 -26.58
C SER A 112 -13.51 9.03 -25.55
N ILE A 113 -12.52 9.29 -24.70
CA ILE A 113 -12.06 8.32 -23.70
C ILE A 113 -12.67 8.68 -22.35
N PRO A 114 -13.32 7.74 -21.64
CA PRO A 114 -13.77 7.96 -20.28
C PRO A 114 -12.57 8.00 -19.31
N ILE A 115 -12.53 9.01 -18.45
CA ILE A 115 -11.51 9.16 -17.40
C ILE A 115 -12.20 9.08 -16.03
N GLY A 116 -11.75 8.14 -15.19
CA GLY A 116 -12.27 7.93 -13.83
C GLY A 116 -13.65 7.23 -13.78
N LEU A 117 -14.14 7.03 -12.55
CA LEU A 117 -15.46 6.43 -12.25
C LEU A 117 -16.66 7.27 -12.75
N VAL A 118 -16.42 8.50 -13.21
CA VAL A 118 -17.45 9.44 -13.68
C VAL A 118 -17.13 9.82 -15.12
N GLN A 119 -17.88 9.26 -16.08
CA GLN A 119 -17.70 9.38 -17.53
C GLN A 119 -17.57 10.83 -18.06
N ARG A 120 -16.40 11.46 -17.94
CA ARG A 120 -16.07 12.71 -18.64
C ARG A 120 -15.26 12.39 -19.90
N LYS A 121 -15.63 13.05 -21.00
CA LYS A 121 -14.98 12.92 -22.31
C LYS A 121 -13.80 13.90 -22.40
N ARG A 122 -12.58 13.40 -22.62
CA ARG A 122 -11.40 14.23 -22.93
C ARG A 122 -11.09 14.19 -24.42
N VAL A 123 -10.70 15.33 -25.00
CA VAL A 123 -10.03 15.43 -26.31
C VAL A 123 -8.53 15.54 -26.05
N VAL A 124 -7.73 14.74 -26.76
CA VAL A 124 -6.31 14.49 -26.49
C VAL A 124 -5.45 15.64 -27.04
N SER A 125 -4.60 16.27 -26.20
CA SER A 125 -3.75 17.40 -26.60
C SER A 125 -2.41 17.47 -25.82
N THR A 126 -1.43 16.67 -26.24
CA THR A 126 0.04 16.72 -25.96
C THR A 126 0.65 16.02 -24.72
N ASP A 127 1.80 15.39 -25.04
CA ASP A 127 3.02 14.89 -24.35
C ASP A 127 2.98 14.00 -23.08
N VAL A 128 3.66 12.83 -23.16
CA VAL A 128 3.90 11.88 -22.05
C VAL A 128 5.27 11.18 -22.23
N ASP A 129 6.18 11.35 -21.27
CA ASP A 129 7.45 10.62 -21.12
C ASP A 129 7.22 9.18 -20.65
N ILE A 130 8.01 8.20 -21.13
CA ILE A 130 7.93 6.79 -20.69
C ILE A 130 9.32 6.31 -20.26
N SER A 131 9.47 5.93 -18.99
CA SER A 131 10.68 5.29 -18.46
C SER A 131 10.51 3.76 -18.43
N VAL A 132 11.50 3.01 -18.92
CA VAL A 132 11.50 1.55 -19.03
C VAL A 132 12.69 0.95 -18.28
N TYR A 133 12.45 -0.12 -17.50
CA TYR A 133 13.45 -0.79 -16.66
C TYR A 133 13.81 -2.17 -17.21
N ALA A 134 15.12 -2.46 -17.43
CA ALA A 134 15.59 -3.76 -17.96
C ALA A 134 16.34 -4.64 -16.93
N ALA A 135 15.96 -5.93 -16.81
CA ALA A 135 16.59 -6.90 -15.90
C ALA A 135 17.49 -7.92 -16.62
N LEU A 136 18.62 -8.27 -15.98
CA LEU A 136 19.39 -9.48 -16.27
C LEU A 136 18.93 -10.60 -15.34
N ARG A 137 18.54 -11.77 -15.86
CA ARG A 137 18.35 -12.98 -15.05
C ARG A 137 19.27 -14.08 -15.55
N GLY A 138 20.04 -14.66 -14.62
CA GLY A 138 20.94 -15.78 -14.88
C GLY A 138 20.19 -17.09 -15.18
N ASP A 139 20.86 -17.90 -15.98
CA ASP A 139 20.56 -19.26 -16.44
C ASP A 139 19.57 -20.06 -15.58
N LYS A 140 18.43 -20.45 -16.18
CA LYS A 140 17.90 -21.84 -16.21
C LYS A 140 16.93 -21.98 -17.41
N GLY A 141 17.21 -22.94 -18.29
CA GLY A 141 16.49 -23.16 -19.53
C GLY A 141 15.09 -23.75 -19.37
N GLU A 142 14.23 -23.45 -20.35
CA GLU A 142 13.55 -24.39 -21.26
C GLU A 142 12.73 -23.56 -22.26
N ASP A 143 12.56 -24.11 -23.47
CA ASP A 143 12.19 -23.41 -24.69
C ASP A 143 10.78 -22.77 -24.74
N GLY A 144 10.63 -21.87 -25.71
CA GLY A 144 9.50 -20.98 -25.98
C GLY A 144 8.08 -21.57 -25.94
N ALA A 145 7.15 -20.76 -25.42
CA ALA A 145 5.73 -20.84 -25.72
C ALA A 145 5.12 -19.44 -25.86
N SER A 146 4.38 -19.24 -26.95
CA SER A 146 3.57 -18.07 -27.25
C SER A 146 2.57 -17.74 -26.14
N VAL A 147 2.39 -16.45 -25.84
CA VAL A 147 1.38 -15.94 -24.89
C VAL A 147 -0.01 -16.47 -25.25
N SER A 148 -0.63 -17.25 -24.34
CA SER A 148 -1.92 -17.89 -24.61
C SER A 148 -3.08 -16.87 -24.71
N PRO A 149 -4.01 -17.00 -25.68
CA PRO A 149 -5.20 -16.14 -25.82
C PRO A 149 -6.11 -16.08 -24.58
N ALA A 150 -6.03 -17.08 -23.69
CA ALA A 150 -6.81 -17.16 -22.45
C ALA A 150 -6.43 -16.09 -21.41
N LEU A 151 -5.20 -15.56 -21.46
CA LEU A 151 -4.75 -14.45 -20.61
C LEU A 151 -5.33 -13.10 -21.07
N VAL A 152 -5.62 -12.94 -22.36
CA VAL A 152 -6.22 -11.73 -22.93
C VAL A 152 -7.73 -11.68 -22.62
N ALA A 153 -8.44 -12.80 -22.76
CA ALA A 153 -9.87 -12.90 -22.45
C ALA A 153 -10.20 -12.63 -20.96
N ARG A 154 -9.25 -12.91 -20.05
CA ARG A 154 -9.41 -12.62 -18.61
C ARG A 154 -9.31 -11.13 -18.27
N ALA A 155 -8.60 -10.34 -19.09
CA ALA A 155 -8.53 -8.88 -18.92
C ALA A 155 -9.82 -8.19 -19.40
N GLU A 156 -10.46 -8.70 -20.46
CA GLU A 156 -11.69 -8.13 -21.03
C GLU A 156 -12.93 -8.37 -20.13
N ALA A 157 -12.96 -9.46 -19.38
CA ALA A 157 -14.06 -9.74 -18.43
C ALA A 157 -14.07 -8.79 -17.22
N ALA A 158 -12.96 -8.08 -16.95
CA ALA A 158 -12.84 -7.17 -15.81
C ALA A 158 -13.37 -5.75 -16.09
N GLU A 159 -13.53 -5.35 -17.36
CA GLU A 159 -14.04 -4.01 -17.74
C GLU A 159 -15.60 -3.91 -17.71
N GLY A 160 -16.31 -5.04 -17.58
CA GLY A 160 -17.75 -5.13 -17.87
C GLY A 160 -18.76 -4.98 -16.72
N ARG A 161 -18.37 -4.66 -15.47
CA ARG A 161 -19.33 -4.46 -14.37
C ARG A 161 -19.10 -3.13 -13.64
N ALA A 162 -19.60 -2.06 -14.23
CA ALA A 162 -19.81 -0.79 -13.54
C ALA A 162 -21.04 -0.88 -12.62
N SER A 163 -20.86 -0.37 -11.39
CA SER A 163 -21.83 -0.26 -10.31
C SER A 163 -23.04 0.62 -10.66
N THR A 164 -24.24 0.16 -10.37
CA THR A 164 -25.42 1.00 -10.14
C THR A 164 -25.74 1.04 -8.65
N ALA A 165 -26.24 2.19 -8.19
CA ALA A 165 -26.49 2.55 -6.80
C ALA A 165 -27.51 1.65 -6.06
N ALA A 166 -27.10 0.47 -5.59
CA ALA A 166 -27.97 -0.46 -4.87
C ALA A 166 -27.41 -1.00 -3.53
N ASP A 167 -26.29 -0.50 -3.02
CA ASP A 167 -25.54 -1.20 -1.95
C ASP A 167 -25.91 -0.81 -0.51
N ALA A 168 -26.81 0.16 -0.31
CA ALA A 168 -27.37 0.43 1.03
C ALA A 168 -28.49 -0.55 1.40
N ALA A 169 -29.25 -1.03 0.42
CA ALA A 169 -30.32 -2.01 0.61
C ALA A 169 -29.79 -3.42 0.93
N ASP A 170 -28.55 -3.72 0.53
CA ASP A 170 -27.94 -5.04 0.69
C ASP A 170 -27.51 -5.34 2.13
N ILE A 171 -27.20 -4.33 2.96
CA ILE A 171 -26.91 -4.56 4.39
C ILE A 171 -28.19 -4.86 5.18
N ASP A 172 -29.30 -4.19 4.83
CA ASP A 172 -30.59 -4.48 5.44
C ASP A 172 -31.17 -5.80 4.90
N ALA A 173 -30.92 -6.15 3.63
CA ALA A 173 -31.26 -7.47 3.07
C ALA A 173 -30.40 -8.59 3.66
N VAL A 174 -29.12 -8.35 3.93
CA VAL A 174 -28.24 -9.30 4.61
C VAL A 174 -28.64 -9.44 6.08
N ARG A 175 -28.95 -8.36 6.80
CA ARG A 175 -29.46 -8.42 8.18
C ARG A 175 -30.83 -9.10 8.27
N ALA A 176 -31.72 -8.82 7.30
CA ALA A 176 -33.01 -9.51 7.14
C ALA A 176 -32.82 -11.00 6.79
N GLY A 177 -31.80 -11.32 5.98
CA GLY A 177 -31.39 -12.68 5.67
C GLY A 177 -30.86 -13.43 6.89
N THR A 178 -30.05 -12.78 7.74
CA THR A 178 -29.51 -13.38 8.98
C THR A 178 -30.61 -13.61 10.03
N SER A 179 -31.63 -12.73 10.07
CA SER A 179 -32.79 -12.89 10.97
C SER A 179 -33.83 -13.89 10.43
N ALA A 180 -33.99 -14.01 9.12
CA ALA A 180 -34.74 -15.11 8.49
C ALA A 180 -34.03 -16.47 8.66
N PHE A 181 -32.70 -16.47 8.69
CA PHE A 181 -31.87 -17.66 8.91
C PHE A 181 -31.95 -18.19 10.34
N SER A 182 -31.91 -17.32 11.36
CA SER A 182 -32.12 -17.73 12.76
C SER A 182 -33.54 -18.23 13.04
N ALA A 183 -34.55 -17.71 12.32
CA ALA A 183 -35.90 -18.28 12.30
C ALA A 183 -35.95 -19.67 11.64
N GLY A 184 -35.23 -19.87 10.54
CA GLY A 184 -35.09 -21.16 9.87
C GLY A 184 -34.33 -22.21 10.69
N GLN A 185 -33.35 -21.80 11.48
CA GLN A 185 -32.57 -22.64 12.39
C GLN A 185 -33.43 -23.21 13.53
N SER A 186 -34.36 -22.40 14.04
CA SER A 186 -35.34 -22.82 15.05
C SER A 186 -36.34 -23.84 14.48
N ALA A 187 -36.75 -23.67 13.22
CA ALA A 187 -37.64 -24.61 12.52
C ALA A 187 -36.96 -25.93 12.14
N ALA A 188 -35.70 -25.91 11.69
CA ALA A 188 -34.95 -27.11 11.29
C ALA A 188 -34.50 -27.96 12.49
N THR A 189 -34.19 -27.33 13.63
CA THR A 189 -33.87 -28.04 14.89
C THR A 189 -35.10 -28.77 15.45
N ALA A 190 -36.30 -28.20 15.27
CA ALA A 190 -37.57 -28.85 15.62
C ALA A 190 -37.92 -30.06 14.73
N LEU A 191 -37.28 -30.21 13.56
CA LEU A 191 -37.54 -31.26 12.57
C LEU A 191 -36.44 -32.34 12.50
N GLY A 192 -35.40 -32.28 13.34
CA GLY A 192 -34.44 -33.39 13.54
C GLY A 192 -33.30 -33.53 12.51
N HIS A 193 -33.10 -32.56 11.60
CA HIS A 193 -32.08 -32.64 10.53
C HIS A 193 -30.75 -31.95 10.92
N LYS A 194 -30.10 -32.41 12.00
CA LYS A 194 -28.87 -31.77 12.54
C LYS A 194 -27.70 -31.68 11.54
N GLY A 195 -27.49 -32.71 10.72
CA GLY A 195 -26.33 -32.78 9.81
C GLY A 195 -26.39 -31.81 8.62
N ASP A 196 -27.58 -31.43 8.18
CA ASP A 196 -27.76 -30.49 7.07
C ASP A 196 -27.62 -29.03 7.54
N ALA A 197 -28.02 -28.75 8.79
CA ALA A 197 -27.81 -27.46 9.43
C ALA A 197 -26.32 -27.14 9.64
N GLU A 198 -25.51 -28.12 10.04
CA GLU A 198 -24.06 -27.96 10.22
C GLU A 198 -23.32 -27.74 8.89
N LYS A 199 -23.69 -28.48 7.83
CA LYS A 199 -23.14 -28.28 6.47
C LYS A 199 -23.51 -26.91 5.90
N ALA A 200 -24.75 -26.47 6.11
CA ALA A 200 -25.19 -25.14 5.66
C ALA A 200 -24.49 -24.01 6.43
N ALA A 201 -24.27 -24.16 7.74
CA ALA A 201 -23.51 -23.19 8.55
C ALA A 201 -22.05 -23.09 8.09
N LYS A 202 -21.40 -24.21 7.79
CA LYS A 202 -20.05 -24.23 7.23
C LYS A 202 -19.98 -23.57 5.85
N ALA A 203 -20.92 -23.89 4.95
CA ALA A 203 -20.97 -23.27 3.63
C ALA A 203 -21.22 -21.75 3.69
N ALA A 204 -22.07 -21.29 4.62
CA ALA A 204 -22.28 -19.86 4.84
C ALA A 204 -21.04 -19.18 5.43
N ALA A 205 -20.34 -19.82 6.38
CA ALA A 205 -19.08 -19.32 6.92
C ALA A 205 -17.98 -19.24 5.83
N ASP A 206 -17.89 -20.23 4.94
CA ASP A 206 -16.94 -20.26 3.83
C ASP A 206 -17.25 -19.15 2.81
N VAL A 207 -18.54 -18.90 2.52
CA VAL A 207 -18.96 -17.80 1.65
C VAL A 207 -18.66 -16.44 2.28
N VAL A 208 -18.98 -16.24 3.57
CA VAL A 208 -18.65 -15.01 4.31
C VAL A 208 -17.14 -14.80 4.39
N ALA A 209 -16.35 -15.85 4.63
CA ALA A 209 -14.89 -15.79 4.64
C ALA A 209 -14.33 -15.43 3.26
N SER A 210 -14.89 -15.98 2.17
CA SER A 210 -14.47 -15.66 0.80
C SER A 210 -14.82 -14.23 0.38
N LEU A 211 -15.99 -13.71 0.80
CA LEU A 211 -16.43 -12.34 0.52
C LEU A 211 -15.67 -11.32 1.38
N SER A 212 -15.39 -11.66 2.64
CA SER A 212 -14.55 -10.87 3.54
C SER A 212 -13.09 -10.86 3.06
N GLY A 213 -12.58 -12.00 2.58
CA GLY A 213 -11.21 -12.16 2.08
C GLY A 213 -10.94 -11.47 0.73
N ARG A 214 -11.94 -11.37 -0.15
CA ARG A 214 -11.84 -10.56 -1.38
C ARG A 214 -11.92 -9.06 -1.11
N ARG A 215 -12.63 -8.64 -0.04
CA ARG A 215 -12.79 -7.24 0.35
C ARG A 215 -11.66 -6.72 1.25
N SER A 216 -11.02 -7.56 2.07
CA SER A 216 -9.90 -7.18 2.93
C SER A 216 -8.59 -6.92 2.18
N ARG A 217 -8.43 -7.49 0.98
CA ARG A 217 -7.25 -7.26 0.14
C ARG A 217 -7.15 -5.79 -0.29
N ALA A 218 -8.24 -5.14 -0.68
CA ALA A 218 -8.22 -3.82 -1.31
C ALA A 218 -7.81 -2.61 -0.41
N GLN A 219 -7.24 -2.84 0.78
CA GLN A 219 -6.99 -1.78 1.78
C GLN A 219 -5.56 -1.77 2.33
N ARG A 220 -4.73 -2.75 1.95
CA ARG A 220 -3.32 -2.78 2.33
C ARG A 220 -2.60 -1.58 1.73
N SER A 221 -2.13 -0.70 2.58
CA SER A 221 -1.53 0.56 2.22
C SER A 221 -0.04 0.58 2.52
N THR A 222 0.72 1.11 1.57
CA THR A 222 2.13 1.45 1.72
C THR A 222 2.30 2.94 1.49
N ILE A 223 2.94 3.65 2.41
CA ILE A 223 3.35 5.03 2.18
C ILE A 223 4.80 5.08 1.71
N VAL A 224 5.08 5.93 0.73
CA VAL A 224 6.42 6.33 0.30
C VAL A 224 6.56 7.84 0.48
N GLY A 225 7.71 8.28 0.99
CA GLY A 225 7.99 9.69 1.18
C GLY A 225 9.32 9.94 1.89
N ASP A 226 9.41 11.07 2.59
CA ASP A 226 10.62 11.53 3.26
C ASP A 226 10.56 11.39 4.79
N SER A 227 11.17 12.33 5.54
CA SER A 227 11.12 12.42 7.00
C SER A 227 9.72 12.69 7.55
N ILE A 228 8.81 13.26 6.76
CA ILE A 228 7.44 13.60 7.15
C ILE A 228 6.54 12.37 7.02
N ALA A 229 6.72 11.57 5.96
CA ALA A 229 6.15 10.22 5.92
C ALA A 229 6.74 9.31 6.99
N GLN A 230 8.07 9.33 7.18
CA GLN A 230 8.76 8.51 8.19
C GLN A 230 8.31 8.89 9.61
N ALA A 231 8.50 10.14 10.02
CA ALA A 231 8.27 10.62 11.39
C ALA A 231 8.91 9.67 12.43
N SER A 232 8.20 9.30 13.49
CA SER A 232 8.66 8.34 14.52
C SER A 232 8.45 6.87 14.12
N ASP A 233 8.27 6.61 12.83
CA ASP A 233 7.73 5.38 12.29
C ASP A 233 8.56 4.93 11.09
N GLY A 234 8.67 3.62 10.86
CA GLY A 234 9.40 3.13 9.70
C GLY A 234 9.63 1.63 9.74
N VAL A 235 10.19 1.12 8.65
CA VAL A 235 10.47 -0.31 8.45
C VAL A 235 11.35 -0.89 9.57
N ALA A 236 12.29 -0.11 10.10
CA ALA A 236 13.21 -0.53 11.17
C ALA A 236 12.74 -0.14 12.59
N SER A 237 11.93 0.91 12.73
CA SER A 237 11.58 1.53 14.03
C SER A 237 10.27 1.00 14.62
N GLY A 238 9.44 0.31 13.81
CA GLY A 238 8.10 -0.13 14.19
C GLY A 238 7.03 0.94 13.93
N TYR A 239 5.80 0.68 14.40
CA TYR A 239 4.63 1.54 14.21
C TYR A 239 4.60 2.68 15.24
N GLY A 240 5.32 3.76 14.92
CA GLY A 240 5.34 5.00 15.71
C GLY A 240 4.15 5.92 15.44
N GLY A 241 4.23 7.15 15.96
CA GLY A 241 3.17 8.17 15.93
C GLY A 241 3.16 9.05 14.69
N SER A 242 3.45 8.49 13.50
CA SER A 242 3.32 9.24 12.24
C SER A 242 1.86 9.60 11.97
N TRP A 243 1.63 10.71 11.27
CA TRP A 243 0.28 11.11 10.84
C TRP A 243 -0.38 10.01 10.02
N PHE A 244 0.38 9.24 9.25
CA PHE A 244 -0.16 8.16 8.42
C PHE A 244 -0.63 6.98 9.26
N SER A 245 0.16 6.56 10.26
CA SER A 245 -0.26 5.54 11.21
C SER A 245 -1.49 6.01 11.98
N LYS A 246 -1.46 7.24 12.52
CA LYS A 246 -2.62 7.85 13.21
C LYS A 246 -3.86 7.95 12.32
N LEU A 247 -3.71 8.26 11.03
CA LEU A 247 -4.82 8.28 10.07
C LEU A 247 -5.43 6.88 9.91
N CYS A 248 -4.60 5.85 9.78
CA CYS A 248 -5.08 4.46 9.73
C CYS A 248 -5.85 4.08 10.99
N GLU A 249 -5.32 4.42 12.17
CA GLU A 249 -5.95 4.20 13.49
C GLU A 249 -7.30 4.89 13.61
N LEU A 250 -7.34 6.21 13.37
CA LEU A 250 -8.55 7.02 13.50
C LEU A 250 -9.61 6.63 12.47
N SER A 251 -9.19 6.13 11.31
CA SER A 251 -10.12 5.68 10.27
C SER A 251 -10.83 4.36 10.61
N GLY A 252 -10.44 3.70 11.71
CA GLY A 252 -10.89 2.34 12.01
C GLY A 252 -10.34 1.34 10.98
N MET A 253 -9.09 1.52 10.53
CA MET A 253 -8.45 0.67 9.54
C MET A 253 -9.15 0.64 8.17
N ARG A 254 -9.65 1.80 7.69
CA ARG A 254 -10.01 1.98 6.27
C ARG A 254 -8.79 1.88 5.35
N LEU A 255 -7.62 2.20 5.91
CA LEU A 255 -6.31 1.94 5.34
C LEU A 255 -5.56 1.01 6.32
N LEU A 256 -5.09 -0.12 5.81
CA LEU A 256 -4.27 -1.07 6.55
C LEU A 256 -2.80 -0.79 6.27
N ARG A 257 -2.16 -0.02 7.13
CA ARG A 257 -0.74 0.28 6.96
C ARG A 257 0.09 -0.98 7.18
N ILE A 258 0.55 -1.58 6.08
CA ILE A 258 1.45 -2.74 6.08
C ILE A 258 2.93 -2.33 5.98
N ARG A 259 3.21 -1.11 5.50
CA ARG A 259 4.56 -0.59 5.35
C ARG A 259 4.57 0.94 5.34
N ASN A 260 5.60 1.51 5.97
CA ASN A 260 5.99 2.90 5.77
C ASN A 260 7.42 2.94 5.27
N ALA A 261 7.55 3.30 4.00
CA ALA A 261 8.79 3.47 3.30
C ALA A 261 9.18 4.95 3.22
N GLY A 262 8.84 5.76 4.23
CA GLY A 262 9.43 7.09 4.42
C GLY A 262 10.90 6.98 4.80
N ILE A 263 11.76 7.79 4.18
CA ILE A 263 13.19 7.87 4.52
C ILE A 263 13.59 9.34 4.63
N ALA A 264 14.03 9.77 5.80
CA ALA A 264 14.50 11.13 6.05
C ALA A 264 15.52 11.61 5.01
N GLY A 265 15.36 12.84 4.55
CA GLY A 265 16.24 13.48 3.56
C GLY A 265 16.04 13.01 2.12
N ASN A 266 15.06 12.14 1.83
CA ASN A 266 14.81 11.72 0.45
C ASN A 266 14.20 12.86 -0.38
N SER A 267 14.86 13.16 -1.50
CA SER A 267 14.32 13.90 -2.63
C SER A 267 13.35 13.04 -3.44
N THR A 268 12.57 13.65 -4.35
CA THR A 268 11.74 12.92 -5.31
C THR A 268 12.55 11.98 -6.19
N SER A 269 13.80 12.32 -6.51
CA SER A 269 14.73 11.44 -7.24
C SER A 269 15.10 10.20 -6.41
N ALA A 270 15.37 10.37 -5.11
CA ALA A 270 15.69 9.26 -4.22
C ALA A 270 14.49 8.33 -4.01
N MET A 271 13.28 8.90 -3.87
CA MET A 271 12.03 8.11 -3.81
C MET A 271 11.82 7.30 -5.09
N LEU A 272 12.00 7.92 -6.26
CA LEU A 272 11.86 7.26 -7.56
C LEU A 272 12.82 6.06 -7.70
N ALA A 273 14.09 6.23 -7.29
CA ALA A 273 15.11 5.21 -7.44
C ALA A 273 14.84 3.92 -6.64
N ARG A 274 14.03 4.00 -5.57
CA ARG A 274 13.73 2.85 -4.69
C ARG A 274 12.32 2.29 -4.84
N MET A 275 11.51 2.81 -5.78
CA MET A 275 10.11 2.39 -5.95
C MET A 275 9.93 0.89 -6.09
N ASN A 276 10.79 0.22 -6.86
CA ASN A 276 10.67 -1.22 -7.06
C ASN A 276 10.80 -1.97 -5.73
N ALA A 277 11.87 -1.69 -4.97
CA ALA A 277 12.16 -2.37 -3.70
C ALA A 277 11.14 -2.02 -2.61
N ASP A 278 10.72 -0.77 -2.53
CA ASP A 278 9.93 -0.29 -1.39
C ASP A 278 8.42 -0.34 -1.59
N VAL A 279 7.94 -0.38 -2.83
CA VAL A 279 6.52 -0.23 -3.15
C VAL A 279 6.04 -1.27 -4.16
N LEU A 280 6.66 -1.36 -5.34
CA LEU A 280 6.08 -2.09 -6.47
C LEU A 280 6.09 -3.61 -6.27
N THR A 281 7.16 -4.16 -5.66
CA THR A 281 7.23 -5.60 -5.31
C THR A 281 6.53 -5.93 -4.00
N GLN A 282 6.02 -4.92 -3.29
CA GLN A 282 5.34 -5.10 -2.01
C GLN A 282 3.84 -5.34 -2.21
N ARG A 283 3.21 -5.94 -1.20
CA ARG A 283 1.80 -6.39 -1.22
C ARG A 283 0.78 -5.26 -1.09
N GLY A 284 1.20 -4.00 -1.02
CA GLY A 284 0.29 -2.88 -0.87
C GLY A 284 -0.54 -2.69 -2.13
N ASP A 285 -1.86 -2.78 -2.01
CA ASP A 285 -2.83 -2.51 -3.07
C ASP A 285 -3.08 -0.99 -3.21
N ILE A 286 -2.89 -0.25 -2.11
CA ILE A 286 -2.96 1.21 -2.07
C ILE A 286 -1.55 1.77 -1.81
N VAL A 287 -1.14 2.76 -2.60
CA VAL A 287 0.09 3.51 -2.40
C VAL A 287 -0.24 4.94 -2.05
N VAL A 288 0.23 5.38 -0.88
CA VAL A 288 0.18 6.77 -0.45
C VAL A 288 1.51 7.44 -0.80
N ILE A 289 1.48 8.49 -1.60
CA ILE A 289 2.67 9.16 -2.12
C ILE A 289 2.79 10.54 -1.47
N GLU A 290 3.70 10.66 -0.52
CA GLU A 290 4.15 11.91 0.07
C GLU A 290 5.45 12.32 -0.64
N ALA A 291 5.32 13.03 -1.75
CA ALA A 291 6.46 13.38 -2.61
C ALA A 291 6.54 14.87 -2.95
N VAL A 292 5.78 15.71 -2.24
CA VAL A 292 5.94 17.17 -2.25
C VAL A 292 6.81 17.53 -1.05
N THR A 293 8.13 17.47 -1.27
CA THR A 293 9.13 17.41 -0.20
C THR A 293 9.99 18.68 -0.13
N PRO A 294 10.40 19.13 1.09
CA PRO A 294 11.39 20.20 1.25
C PRO A 294 12.81 19.78 0.86
N ASN A 295 13.08 18.48 0.65
CA ASN A 295 14.41 17.94 0.37
C ASN A 295 14.85 18.09 -1.10
N ASP A 296 13.95 18.53 -1.98
CA ASP A 296 14.33 18.79 -3.37
C ASP A 296 15.01 20.16 -3.51
N ASP A 297 16.33 20.16 -3.33
CA ASP A 297 17.17 21.36 -3.46
C ASP A 297 17.04 21.97 -4.87
N PRO A 298 16.59 23.24 -5.00
CA PRO A 298 16.45 23.91 -6.29
C PRO A 298 17.78 24.09 -7.03
N ALA A 299 18.93 24.04 -6.35
CA ALA A 299 20.25 24.07 -6.98
C ALA A 299 20.61 22.75 -7.67
N VAL A 300 19.97 21.64 -7.27
CA VAL A 300 20.23 20.29 -7.79
C VAL A 300 19.09 19.80 -8.69
N LEU A 301 17.84 20.17 -8.36
CA LEU A 301 16.64 19.65 -9.00
C LEU A 301 15.65 20.78 -9.31
N THR A 302 15.44 21.07 -10.59
CA THR A 302 14.43 22.02 -11.08
C THR A 302 13.02 21.52 -10.78
N LEU A 303 12.04 22.43 -10.72
CA LEU A 303 10.64 22.05 -10.44
C LEU A 303 10.09 21.08 -11.49
N ALA A 304 10.44 21.27 -12.77
CA ALA A 304 10.05 20.36 -13.83
C ALA A 304 10.61 18.94 -13.63
N GLN A 305 11.82 18.81 -13.07
CA GLN A 305 12.38 17.49 -12.74
C GLN A 305 11.64 16.85 -11.55
N GLN A 306 11.28 17.64 -10.53
CA GLN A 306 10.47 17.18 -9.40
C GLN A 306 9.11 16.64 -9.88
N GLN A 307 8.43 17.41 -10.73
CA GLN A 307 7.16 17.04 -11.36
C GLN A 307 7.29 15.75 -12.18
N ARG A 308 8.35 15.61 -12.98
CA ARG A 308 8.61 14.37 -13.74
C ARG A 308 8.83 13.17 -12.82
N ASN A 309 9.59 13.32 -11.74
CA ASN A 309 9.82 12.25 -10.78
C ASN A 309 8.51 11.78 -10.13
N VAL A 310 7.72 12.73 -9.60
CA VAL A 310 6.44 12.40 -8.94
C VAL A 310 5.45 11.76 -9.93
N ARG A 311 5.36 12.29 -11.16
CA ARG A 311 4.55 11.66 -12.21
C ARG A 311 4.99 10.22 -12.48
N SER A 312 6.30 9.96 -12.58
CA SER A 312 6.83 8.61 -12.82
C SER A 312 6.51 7.65 -11.67
N ILE A 313 6.63 8.11 -10.41
CA ILE A 313 6.24 7.34 -9.23
C ILE A 313 4.76 6.93 -9.32
N ILE A 314 3.88 7.88 -9.64
CA ILE A 314 2.44 7.65 -9.80
C ILE A 314 2.17 6.65 -10.92
N GLU A 315 2.74 6.89 -12.12
CA GLU A 315 2.51 6.06 -13.31
C GLU A 315 3.00 4.63 -13.10
N GLN A 316 4.12 4.42 -12.40
CA GLN A 316 4.59 3.07 -12.03
C GLN A 316 3.61 2.34 -11.10
N CYS A 317 3.00 3.04 -10.14
CA CYS A 317 2.00 2.44 -9.25
C CYS A 317 0.73 2.06 -10.03
N LEU A 318 0.21 2.98 -10.85
CA LEU A 318 -0.98 2.76 -11.67
C LEU A 318 -0.77 1.62 -12.68
N PHE A 319 0.41 1.56 -13.31
CA PHE A 319 0.77 0.48 -14.23
C PHE A 319 0.77 -0.89 -13.56
N ARG A 320 1.13 -0.96 -12.26
CA ARG A 320 1.06 -2.18 -11.45
C ARG A 320 -0.34 -2.45 -10.88
N GLY A 321 -1.35 -1.70 -11.30
CA GLY A 321 -2.74 -1.85 -10.84
C GLY A 321 -2.95 -1.41 -9.39
N LYS A 322 -2.02 -0.65 -8.81
CA LYS A 322 -2.16 -0.13 -7.44
C LYS A 322 -3.03 1.12 -7.45
N ARG A 323 -3.92 1.26 -6.47
CA ARG A 323 -4.63 2.51 -6.20
C ARG A 323 -3.65 3.53 -5.66
N VAL A 324 -3.74 4.77 -6.11
CA VAL A 324 -2.83 5.84 -5.69
C VAL A 324 -3.59 6.92 -4.95
N ILE A 325 -3.07 7.28 -3.77
CA ILE A 325 -3.46 8.47 -3.01
C ILE A 325 -2.24 9.38 -2.96
N VAL A 326 -2.37 10.63 -3.38
CA VAL A 326 -1.25 11.58 -3.34
C VAL A 326 -1.42 12.57 -2.18
N CYS A 327 -0.32 12.99 -1.59
CA CYS A 327 -0.31 13.99 -0.53
C CYS A 327 0.12 15.36 -1.07
N GLY A 328 -0.57 16.41 -0.64
CA GLY A 328 -0.05 17.77 -0.79
C GLY A 328 1.19 18.02 0.04
N GLY A 329 1.87 19.15 -0.22
CA GLY A 329 3.02 19.56 0.55
C GLY A 329 2.67 20.02 1.97
N PRO A 330 3.52 19.74 2.97
CA PRO A 330 3.42 20.30 4.31
C PRO A 330 3.73 21.82 4.30
N PRO A 331 3.43 22.56 5.39
CA PRO A 331 3.93 23.92 5.56
C PRO A 331 5.46 23.96 5.71
N SER A 332 6.06 25.14 5.50
CA SER A 332 7.47 25.41 5.83
C SER A 332 7.67 26.83 6.33
N ASN A 333 8.44 27.01 7.40
CA ASN A 333 8.79 28.34 7.90
C ASN A 333 9.87 29.04 7.07
N THR A 334 10.45 28.37 6.07
CA THR A 334 11.37 28.97 5.10
C THR A 334 10.57 29.45 3.88
N PRO A 335 10.41 30.77 3.64
CA PRO A 335 9.48 31.28 2.63
C PRO A 335 9.71 30.77 1.21
N ALA A 336 10.97 30.61 0.79
CA ALA A 336 11.31 30.08 -0.53
C ALA A 336 10.89 28.61 -0.69
N VAL A 337 11.07 27.80 0.37
CA VAL A 337 10.63 26.40 0.40
C VAL A 337 9.11 26.34 0.41
N ALA A 338 8.43 27.14 1.25
CA ALA A 338 6.97 27.20 1.30
C ALA A 338 6.34 27.61 -0.05
N ALA A 339 6.92 28.57 -0.76
CA ALA A 339 6.48 28.95 -2.09
C ALA A 339 6.60 27.78 -3.08
N ARG A 340 7.74 27.07 -3.07
CA ARG A 340 7.97 25.91 -3.93
C ARG A 340 7.03 24.74 -3.63
N LEU A 341 6.82 24.42 -2.35
CA LEU A 341 5.90 23.36 -1.94
C LEU A 341 4.46 23.66 -2.39
N ARG A 342 4.02 24.93 -2.33
CA ARG A 342 2.70 25.34 -2.84
C ARG A 342 2.59 25.23 -4.36
N GLU A 343 3.63 25.62 -5.09
CA GLU A 343 3.65 25.48 -6.55
C GLU A 343 3.55 24.00 -6.97
N MET A 344 4.36 23.15 -6.34
CA MET A 344 4.33 21.70 -6.54
C MET A 344 2.99 21.07 -6.12
N THR A 345 2.41 21.50 -4.99
CA THR A 345 1.09 21.04 -4.52
C THR A 345 0.00 21.42 -5.50
N THR A 346 0.03 22.64 -6.04
CA THR A 346 -0.95 23.12 -7.02
C THR A 346 -0.91 22.26 -8.29
N TRP A 347 0.30 22.00 -8.80
CA TRP A 347 0.51 21.10 -9.93
C TRP A 347 0.00 19.67 -9.62
N LEU A 348 0.36 19.12 -8.45
CA LEU A 348 -0.01 17.76 -8.07
C LEU A 348 -1.52 17.60 -7.88
N ARG A 349 -2.23 18.61 -7.35
CA ARG A 349 -3.69 18.60 -7.25
C ARG A 349 -4.36 18.61 -8.63
N ALA A 350 -3.81 19.39 -9.57
CA ALA A 350 -4.30 19.38 -10.94
C ALA A 350 -4.07 18.02 -11.61
N LEU A 351 -2.90 17.42 -11.41
CA LEU A 351 -2.58 16.07 -11.91
C LEU A 351 -3.48 15.00 -11.28
N ALA A 352 -3.68 15.04 -9.96
CA ALA A 352 -4.56 14.11 -9.26
C ALA A 352 -5.98 14.20 -9.79
N THR A 353 -6.50 15.41 -9.99
CA THR A 353 -7.81 15.63 -10.60
C THR A 353 -7.88 15.08 -12.03
N GLN A 354 -6.83 15.31 -12.83
CA GLN A 354 -6.75 14.81 -14.21
C GLN A 354 -6.74 13.29 -14.28
N LEU A 355 -6.10 12.62 -13.33
CA LEU A 355 -5.94 11.16 -13.28
C LEU A 355 -7.00 10.46 -12.42
N GLY A 356 -7.87 11.21 -11.73
CA GLY A 356 -8.87 10.66 -10.82
C GLY A 356 -8.27 10.02 -9.56
N LEU A 357 -7.17 10.58 -9.04
CA LEU A 357 -6.50 10.09 -7.84
C LEU A 357 -7.08 10.72 -6.59
N ASP A 358 -7.05 9.96 -5.49
CA ASP A 358 -7.41 10.47 -4.17
C ASP A 358 -6.32 11.39 -3.64
N TYR A 359 -6.69 12.28 -2.72
CA TYR A 359 -5.81 13.32 -2.20
C TYR A 359 -5.87 13.42 -0.67
N ILE A 360 -4.70 13.53 -0.04
CA ILE A 360 -4.53 13.82 1.38
C ILE A 360 -3.94 15.22 1.54
N ASP A 361 -4.54 16.03 2.40
CA ASP A 361 -4.11 17.41 2.66
C ASP A 361 -3.23 17.47 3.91
N LEU A 362 -1.95 17.77 3.72
CA LEU A 362 -1.00 17.94 4.83
C LEU A 362 -0.91 19.40 5.30
N PHE A 363 -1.44 20.37 4.54
CA PHE A 363 -1.24 21.79 4.79
C PHE A 363 -2.39 22.39 5.60
N THR A 364 -3.63 22.27 5.12
CA THR A 364 -4.80 22.95 5.70
C THR A 364 -4.94 22.82 7.21
N PRO A 365 -4.72 21.65 7.85
CA PRO A 365 -4.91 21.54 9.31
C PRO A 365 -3.85 22.22 10.17
N VAL A 366 -2.70 22.58 9.61
CA VAL A 366 -1.50 22.96 10.38
C VAL A 366 -0.74 24.15 9.79
N GLY A 367 -1.19 24.68 8.65
CA GLY A 367 -0.56 25.77 7.92
C GLY A 367 -1.31 27.09 7.99
N VAL A 368 -0.60 28.18 7.70
CA VAL A 368 -1.14 29.53 7.54
C VAL A 368 -1.16 29.87 6.05
N GLU A 369 -2.35 29.90 5.44
CA GLU A 369 -2.53 30.07 3.98
C GLU A 369 -1.75 31.26 3.40
N ALA A 370 -1.83 32.41 4.07
CA ALA A 370 -1.21 33.65 3.60
C ALA A 370 0.32 33.55 3.41
N THR A 371 0.99 32.74 4.23
CA THR A 371 2.46 32.66 4.24
C THR A 371 2.97 31.32 3.72
N GLY A 372 2.20 30.24 3.85
CA GLY A 372 2.66 28.88 3.62
C GLY A 372 3.45 28.29 4.80
N ALA A 373 3.51 29.04 5.91
CA ALA A 373 4.24 28.66 7.11
C ALA A 373 3.40 27.78 8.04
N TRP A 374 4.06 27.14 9.00
CA TRP A 374 3.36 26.42 10.06
C TRP A 374 2.57 27.40 10.93
N ALA A 375 1.35 27.00 11.31
CA ALA A 375 0.64 27.67 12.39
C ALA A 375 1.37 27.39 13.73
N PRO A 376 1.32 28.33 14.69
CA PRO A 376 2.03 28.19 15.97
C PRO A 376 1.66 26.89 16.69
N GLY A 377 2.67 26.19 17.22
CA GLY A 377 2.48 24.99 18.04
C GLY A 377 2.46 23.66 17.30
N PHE A 378 2.51 23.64 15.95
CA PHE A 378 2.51 22.38 15.16
C PHE A 378 3.89 21.93 14.66
N THR A 379 4.93 22.73 14.87
CA THR A 379 6.32 22.40 14.53
C THR A 379 7.27 22.95 15.59
N ALA A 380 8.45 22.33 15.73
CA ALA A 380 9.53 22.82 16.59
C ALA A 380 10.70 23.42 15.78
N ASP A 381 10.91 22.95 14.55
CA ASP A 381 12.04 23.32 13.69
C ASP A 381 11.62 24.08 12.42
N GLY A 382 10.32 24.26 12.20
CA GLY A 382 9.78 24.95 11.04
C GLY A 382 9.66 24.08 9.78
N THR A 383 9.95 22.78 9.87
CA THR A 383 9.90 21.83 8.75
C THR A 383 9.07 20.59 9.09
N HIS A 384 9.27 20.00 10.27
CA HIS A 384 8.62 18.74 10.63
C HIS A 384 7.41 18.98 11.54
N PRO A 385 6.30 18.24 11.34
CA PRO A 385 5.20 18.24 12.29
C PRO A 385 5.65 17.63 13.61
N ASN A 386 5.42 18.34 14.71
CA ASN A 386 5.53 17.79 16.07
C ASN A 386 4.32 16.88 16.37
N ALA A 387 4.25 16.31 17.58
CA ALA A 387 3.15 15.38 17.95
C ALA A 387 1.75 15.97 17.69
N ALA A 388 1.51 17.24 18.06
CA ALA A 388 0.25 17.92 17.82
C ALA A 388 -0.03 18.11 16.31
N GLY A 389 1.01 18.40 15.52
CA GLY A 389 0.91 18.51 14.06
C GLY A 389 0.54 17.17 13.41
N GLN A 390 1.16 16.07 13.85
CA GLN A 390 0.84 14.71 13.39
C GLN A 390 -0.63 14.36 13.68
N ASP A 391 -1.13 14.70 14.89
CA ASP A 391 -2.53 14.47 15.28
C ASP A 391 -3.50 15.31 14.45
N ALA A 392 -3.21 16.60 14.25
CA ALA A 392 -4.07 17.50 13.48
C ALA A 392 -4.19 17.05 12.01
N ILE A 393 -3.08 16.65 11.39
CA ILE A 393 -3.08 16.10 10.01
C ILE A 393 -3.95 14.85 9.93
N ALA A 394 -3.76 13.90 10.84
CA ALA A 394 -4.53 12.66 10.83
C ALA A 394 -6.04 12.91 11.05
N ALA A 395 -6.40 13.71 12.05
CA ALA A 395 -7.78 14.02 12.40
C ALA A 395 -8.51 14.80 11.29
N TYR A 396 -7.81 15.66 10.56
CA TYR A 396 -8.40 16.37 9.43
C TYR A 396 -8.72 15.44 8.25
N ASN A 397 -7.82 14.50 7.96
CA ASN A 397 -7.95 13.65 6.79
C ASN A 397 -8.87 12.43 7.00
N VAL A 398 -9.09 11.99 8.24
CA VAL A 398 -9.91 10.79 8.52
C VAL A 398 -11.34 10.88 7.96
N THR A 399 -11.94 12.08 7.99
CA THR A 399 -13.28 12.35 7.47
C THR A 399 -13.31 12.62 5.97
N ARG A 400 -12.15 12.65 5.32
CA ARG A 400 -11.95 12.97 3.89
C ARG A 400 -11.40 11.80 3.10
N LEU A 401 -11.14 10.67 3.76
CA LEU A 401 -10.81 9.44 3.05
C LEU A 401 -11.99 9.02 2.16
N PRO A 402 -11.72 8.50 0.95
CA PRO A 402 -12.75 8.05 0.02
C PRO A 402 -13.73 7.05 0.63
N ASP A 403 -15.02 7.28 0.50
CA ASP A 403 -16.09 6.51 1.17
C ASP A 403 -16.12 5.02 0.79
N ASP A 404 -15.52 4.66 -0.35
CA ASP A 404 -15.37 3.27 -0.78
C ASP A 404 -14.30 2.50 0.03
N LEU A 405 -13.39 3.20 0.69
CA LEU A 405 -12.52 2.63 1.72
C LEU A 405 -13.35 2.37 2.99
N ARG A 406 -13.59 1.11 3.33
CA ARG A 406 -14.36 0.70 4.53
C ARG A 406 -13.46 0.14 5.63
N PRO A 407 -13.83 0.19 6.91
CA PRO A 407 -13.06 -0.49 7.95
C PRO A 407 -12.83 -1.98 7.64
N ALA A 408 -11.58 -2.44 7.72
CA ALA A 408 -11.27 -3.87 7.59
C ALA A 408 -11.68 -4.62 8.88
N PRO A 409 -12.29 -5.82 8.78
CA PRO A 409 -12.67 -6.63 9.95
C PRO A 409 -11.46 -7.36 10.55
N VAL A 410 -10.50 -6.59 11.09
CA VAL A 410 -9.22 -7.10 11.58
C VAL A 410 -9.21 -7.40 13.07
N LEU A 411 -10.19 -6.91 13.81
CA LEU A 411 -10.30 -7.07 15.27
C LEU A 411 -10.89 -8.43 15.65
N ALA A 412 -10.59 -8.88 16.86
CA ALA A 412 -11.25 -10.06 17.41
C ALA A 412 -12.76 -9.83 17.55
N ASN A 413 -13.51 -10.92 17.42
CA ASN A 413 -14.97 -10.92 17.54
C ASN A 413 -15.46 -12.23 18.16
N LEU A 414 -16.73 -12.26 18.59
CA LEU A 414 -17.35 -13.43 19.20
C LEU A 414 -17.27 -14.64 18.27
N GLY A 415 -16.76 -15.77 18.78
CA GLY A 415 -16.61 -17.01 18.00
C GLY A 415 -15.53 -16.97 16.91
N ASP A 416 -14.58 -16.03 16.97
CA ASP A 416 -13.49 -15.94 16.00
C ASP A 416 -12.48 -17.10 16.14
N THR A 417 -12.74 -18.18 15.41
CA THR A 417 -11.88 -19.37 15.34
C THR A 417 -10.54 -19.13 14.63
N THR A 418 -10.35 -17.97 13.99
CA THR A 418 -9.10 -17.64 13.27
C THR A 418 -8.08 -16.94 14.16
N ASN A 419 -8.45 -16.58 15.39
CA ASN A 419 -7.56 -15.94 16.35
C ASN A 419 -6.65 -17.01 17.00
N LEU A 420 -5.34 -16.89 16.79
CA LEU A 420 -4.33 -17.77 17.38
C LEU A 420 -4.17 -17.57 18.88
N LEU A 421 -4.73 -16.49 19.43
CA LEU A 421 -4.68 -16.23 20.85
C LEU A 421 -5.59 -17.24 21.57
N ALA A 422 -4.98 -18.18 22.31
CA ALA A 422 -5.66 -19.16 23.13
C ALA A 422 -6.62 -18.48 24.14
N GLY A 423 -7.89 -18.40 23.76
CA GLY A 423 -9.01 -18.17 24.67
C GLY A 423 -9.47 -16.74 24.89
N ASN A 424 -8.72 -15.67 24.57
CA ASN A 424 -9.24 -14.36 24.96
C ASN A 424 -8.65 -13.08 24.33
N GLY A 425 -8.69 -12.99 23.00
CA GLY A 425 -8.59 -11.67 22.35
C GLY A 425 -9.67 -10.67 22.77
N LEU A 426 -10.78 -11.16 23.31
CA LEU A 426 -11.92 -10.39 23.80
C LEU A 426 -11.90 -10.15 25.32
N PHE A 427 -10.96 -10.72 26.06
CA PHE A 427 -10.82 -10.60 27.52
C PHE A 427 -12.10 -10.93 28.34
N GLU A 428 -12.92 -11.90 27.92
CA GLU A 428 -14.23 -12.28 28.47
C GLU A 428 -14.21 -12.95 29.85
N VAL A 429 -13.28 -13.87 30.10
CA VAL A 429 -13.22 -14.68 31.33
C VAL A 429 -11.95 -14.40 32.14
N ASP A 430 -12.11 -14.28 33.46
CA ASP A 430 -11.08 -14.28 34.50
C ASP A 430 -11.54 -15.27 35.60
N THR A 431 -11.13 -16.53 35.45
CA THR A 431 -11.62 -17.64 36.29
C THR A 431 -10.99 -17.62 37.68
N ASN A 432 -9.75 -17.14 37.80
CA ASN A 432 -9.02 -17.09 39.07
C ASN A 432 -9.23 -15.77 39.83
N ALA A 433 -9.99 -14.82 39.26
CA ALA A 433 -10.31 -13.51 39.80
C ALA A 433 -9.07 -12.69 40.15
N ASP A 434 -7.98 -12.83 39.39
CA ASP A 434 -6.73 -12.10 39.59
C ASP A 434 -6.69 -10.74 38.87
N GLY A 435 -7.75 -10.41 38.12
CA GLY A 435 -7.90 -9.18 37.36
C GLY A 435 -7.39 -9.27 35.92
N TYR A 436 -6.85 -10.42 35.52
CA TYR A 436 -6.34 -10.67 34.17
C TYR A 436 -7.14 -11.76 33.47
N ALA A 437 -7.35 -11.58 32.18
CA ALA A 437 -8.05 -12.56 31.38
C ALA A 437 -7.32 -13.91 31.34
N ASP A 438 -8.09 -15.00 31.39
CA ASP A 438 -7.58 -16.37 31.28
C ASP A 438 -6.67 -16.53 30.04
N GLY A 439 -5.55 -17.23 30.23
CA GLY A 439 -4.54 -17.45 29.18
C GLY A 439 -3.54 -16.31 29.00
N TRP A 440 -3.68 -15.22 29.76
CA TRP A 440 -2.68 -14.15 29.84
C TRP A 440 -1.90 -14.22 31.14
N THR A 441 -0.59 -13.97 31.06
CA THR A 441 0.31 -13.93 32.21
C THR A 441 0.87 -12.52 32.36
N ASN A 442 0.81 -11.94 33.55
CA ASN A 442 1.48 -10.67 33.85
C ASN A 442 2.94 -10.91 34.29
N SER A 443 3.80 -9.91 34.12
CA SER A 443 5.16 -9.94 34.68
C SER A 443 5.17 -9.52 36.15
N SER A 444 5.00 -8.22 36.40
CA SER A 444 5.01 -7.57 37.72
C SER A 444 4.02 -6.40 37.75
N LEU A 445 2.95 -6.50 36.95
CA LEU A 445 1.94 -5.44 36.86
C LEU A 445 1.30 -5.23 38.24
N ILE A 446 1.14 -3.96 38.62
CA ILE A 446 0.63 -3.60 39.95
C ILE A 446 -0.89 -3.71 40.06
N ALA A 447 -1.61 -3.66 38.93
CA ALA A 447 -3.05 -3.85 38.88
C ALA A 447 -3.52 -4.33 37.51
N GLY A 448 -4.55 -5.17 37.51
CA GLY A 448 -5.31 -5.61 36.35
C GLY A 448 -6.80 -5.59 36.65
N THR A 449 -7.63 -5.19 35.68
CA THR A 449 -9.09 -5.35 35.77
C THR A 449 -9.71 -5.64 34.41
N LEU A 450 -10.82 -6.36 34.42
CA LEU A 450 -11.72 -6.52 33.27
C LEU A 450 -12.94 -5.61 33.43
N THR A 451 -13.24 -4.82 32.40
CA THR A 451 -14.44 -3.96 32.36
C THR A 451 -15.23 -4.21 31.09
N PRO A 452 -16.54 -4.53 31.17
CA PRO A 452 -17.36 -4.71 29.98
C PRO A 452 -17.31 -3.52 29.04
N ARG A 453 -17.23 -3.81 27.74
CA ARG A 453 -17.27 -2.78 26.73
C ARG A 453 -18.71 -2.35 26.45
N ALA A 454 -18.89 -1.08 26.13
CA ALA A 454 -20.20 -0.51 25.82
C ALA A 454 -20.83 -1.10 24.55
N ASP A 455 -20.02 -1.63 23.64
CA ASP A 455 -20.49 -2.30 22.41
C ASP A 455 -20.92 -3.76 22.64
N GLY A 456 -20.73 -4.30 23.85
CA GLY A 456 -21.06 -5.68 24.20
C GLY A 456 -20.11 -6.73 23.61
N VAL A 457 -18.98 -6.34 23.02
CA VAL A 457 -18.04 -7.26 22.36
C VAL A 457 -16.82 -7.49 23.26
N GLY A 458 -17.00 -8.31 24.29
CA GLY A 458 -15.97 -8.62 25.28
C GLY A 458 -15.71 -7.51 26.30
N ASN A 459 -14.53 -7.54 26.91
CA ASN A 459 -14.10 -6.59 27.94
C ASN A 459 -12.89 -5.75 27.48
N TRP A 460 -12.71 -4.61 28.14
CA TRP A 460 -11.43 -3.95 28.25
C TRP A 460 -10.60 -4.65 29.32
N GLN A 461 -9.41 -5.11 28.96
CA GLN A 461 -8.37 -5.46 29.92
C GLN A 461 -7.59 -4.19 30.27
N SER A 462 -7.84 -3.62 31.44
CA SER A 462 -7.04 -2.54 32.02
C SER A 462 -5.82 -3.14 32.71
N ILE A 463 -4.65 -2.57 32.47
CA ILE A 463 -3.41 -2.94 33.16
C ILE A 463 -2.67 -1.69 33.60
N THR A 464 -2.09 -1.73 34.79
CA THR A 464 -1.27 -0.65 35.36
C THR A 464 0.12 -1.17 35.69
N ALA A 465 1.14 -0.45 35.21
CA ALA A 465 2.55 -0.73 35.46
C ALA A 465 3.18 0.37 36.32
N ASP A 466 4.17 0.01 37.14
CA ASP A 466 5.04 0.97 37.82
C ASP A 466 6.46 0.99 37.25
N GLN A 467 6.85 -0.06 36.53
CA GLN A 467 8.16 -0.19 35.91
C GLN A 467 8.05 -0.28 34.40
N SER A 468 9.02 0.36 33.72
CA SER A 468 9.13 0.35 32.27
C SER A 468 9.20 -1.03 31.64
N THR A 469 9.44 -2.10 32.42
CA THR A 469 9.54 -3.49 31.98
C THR A 469 8.27 -4.31 32.17
N ASP A 470 7.21 -3.75 32.75
CA ASP A 470 6.02 -4.54 33.09
C ASP A 470 5.09 -4.74 31.89
N TYR A 471 4.60 -5.96 31.70
CA TYR A 471 3.73 -6.29 30.57
C TYR A 471 2.72 -7.38 30.93
N LEU A 472 1.66 -7.45 30.13
CA LEU A 472 0.77 -8.60 30.02
C LEU A 472 1.15 -9.40 28.77
N GLN A 473 1.23 -10.72 28.87
CA GLN A 473 1.75 -11.56 27.79
C GLN A 473 0.87 -12.78 27.52
N GLN A 474 0.78 -13.14 26.24
CA GLN A 474 0.47 -14.51 25.85
C GLN A 474 1.73 -15.16 25.30
N ALA A 475 2.13 -16.28 25.91
CA ALA A 475 3.34 -17.02 25.56
C ALA A 475 3.01 -18.30 24.78
N GLY A 476 3.99 -18.79 24.02
CA GLY A 476 3.89 -20.10 23.38
C GLY A 476 2.76 -20.20 22.36
N ILE A 477 2.50 -19.11 21.64
CA ILE A 477 1.47 -19.06 20.60
C ILE A 477 1.80 -20.13 19.55
N THR A 478 0.80 -20.87 19.08
CA THR A 478 0.95 -21.93 18.07
C THR A 478 0.19 -21.57 16.77
N GLY A 479 0.21 -22.44 15.75
CA GLY A 479 -0.52 -22.21 14.50
C GLY A 479 0.22 -21.33 13.48
N TRP A 480 1.55 -21.32 13.54
CA TRP A 480 2.42 -20.60 12.61
C TRP A 480 3.63 -21.45 12.22
N ALA A 481 4.21 -21.15 11.06
CA ALA A 481 5.49 -21.64 10.60
C ALA A 481 6.43 -20.49 10.22
N VAL A 482 7.74 -20.76 10.18
CA VAL A 482 8.72 -19.79 9.65
C VAL A 482 8.35 -19.40 8.22
N GLY A 483 8.32 -18.10 7.93
CA GLY A 483 7.91 -17.56 6.63
C GLY A 483 6.42 -17.21 6.53
N ASP A 484 5.57 -17.73 7.42
CA ASP A 484 4.15 -17.33 7.44
C ASP A 484 4.01 -15.85 7.79
N VAL A 485 3.08 -15.14 7.15
CA VAL A 485 2.71 -13.78 7.56
C VAL A 485 1.61 -13.79 8.59
N LEU A 486 1.90 -13.20 9.74
CA LEU A 486 0.96 -12.98 10.84
C LEU A 486 0.41 -11.55 10.75
N ALA A 487 -0.89 -11.42 11.01
CA ALA A 487 -1.55 -10.13 11.21
C ALA A 487 -1.89 -9.97 12.69
N LEU A 488 -1.41 -8.88 13.29
CA LEU A 488 -1.73 -8.50 14.66
C LEU A 488 -2.56 -7.23 14.64
N ALA A 489 -3.71 -7.27 15.32
CA ALA A 489 -4.62 -6.15 15.46
C ALA A 489 -5.17 -6.06 16.88
N GLY A 490 -5.74 -4.92 17.24
CA GLY A 490 -6.43 -4.75 18.50
C GLY A 490 -6.80 -3.31 18.73
N GLU A 491 -7.39 -3.05 19.88
CA GLU A 491 -7.73 -1.72 20.33
C GLU A 491 -7.00 -1.37 21.61
N TRP A 492 -6.75 -0.07 21.80
CA TRP A 492 -6.10 0.44 22.99
C TRP A 492 -6.66 1.80 23.40
N VAL A 493 -6.55 2.09 24.71
CA VAL A 493 -6.82 3.40 25.32
C VAL A 493 -5.69 3.68 26.31
N ASN A 494 -4.97 4.76 26.09
CA ASN A 494 -3.97 5.25 27.04
C ASN A 494 -4.63 6.17 28.05
N VAL A 495 -4.68 5.75 29.32
CA VAL A 495 -5.36 6.50 30.38
C VAL A 495 -4.45 7.61 30.91
N ASP A 496 -3.17 7.31 31.11
CA ASP A 496 -2.24 8.20 31.82
C ASP A 496 -1.29 8.99 30.88
N GLY A 497 -1.29 8.71 29.58
CA GLY A 497 -0.47 9.44 28.59
C GLY A 497 1.02 9.09 28.62
N THR A 498 1.34 7.93 29.17
CA THR A 498 2.68 7.31 29.18
C THR A 498 2.91 6.48 27.92
N GLY A 499 4.14 6.06 27.64
CA GLY A 499 4.46 5.33 26.40
C GLY A 499 3.83 3.94 26.34
N VAL A 500 3.09 3.60 25.30
CA VAL A 500 2.48 2.28 25.09
C VAL A 500 3.19 1.55 23.97
N SER A 501 3.40 0.24 24.12
CA SER A 501 3.90 -0.64 23.08
C SER A 501 3.09 -1.94 23.01
N VAL A 502 3.01 -2.49 21.80
CA VAL A 502 2.44 -3.82 21.55
C VAL A 502 3.41 -4.57 20.66
N GLU A 503 3.91 -5.71 21.14
CA GLU A 503 5.02 -6.42 20.51
C GLU A 503 4.68 -7.88 20.20
N LEU A 504 5.04 -8.34 19.01
CA LEU A 504 5.30 -9.75 18.74
C LEU A 504 6.78 -10.03 18.92
N ARG A 505 7.10 -11.04 19.73
CA ARG A 505 8.46 -11.51 19.96
C ARG A 505 8.68 -12.86 19.32
N PHE A 506 9.75 -12.97 18.56
CA PHE A 506 10.19 -14.14 17.82
C PHE A 506 11.49 -14.66 18.45
N THR A 507 11.41 -15.67 19.31
CA THR A 507 12.58 -16.25 19.97
C THR A 507 13.49 -16.90 18.92
N GLY A 508 14.76 -16.47 18.83
CA GLY A 508 15.71 -16.95 17.82
C GLY A 508 15.53 -16.38 16.41
N GLY A 509 14.59 -15.46 16.22
CA GLY A 509 14.27 -14.86 14.91
C GLY A 509 15.37 -13.96 14.34
N SER A 510 15.61 -14.07 13.04
CA SER A 510 16.47 -13.20 12.22
C SER A 510 15.79 -12.86 10.88
N PRO A 511 15.87 -11.61 10.38
CA PRO A 511 16.74 -10.50 10.81
C PRO A 511 16.22 -9.69 12.00
N TYR A 512 15.08 -10.04 12.58
CA TYR A 512 14.52 -9.37 13.76
C TYR A 512 13.95 -10.40 14.73
N SER A 513 14.00 -10.06 16.03
CA SER A 513 13.42 -10.84 17.11
C SER A 513 12.18 -10.18 17.72
N VAL A 514 11.87 -8.94 17.32
CA VAL A 514 10.70 -8.18 17.80
C VAL A 514 10.10 -7.39 16.65
N ALA A 515 8.78 -7.41 16.54
CA ALA A 515 8.01 -6.52 15.69
C ALA A 515 6.94 -5.81 16.51
N ARG A 516 6.68 -4.53 16.23
CA ARG A 516 5.83 -3.67 17.06
C ARG A 516 4.64 -3.15 16.28
N ALA A 517 3.42 -3.45 16.73
CA ALA A 517 2.18 -2.88 16.20
C ALA A 517 1.91 -1.48 16.78
N ILE A 518 2.51 -1.20 17.94
CA ILE A 518 2.57 0.10 18.61
C ILE A 518 3.97 0.22 19.19
N SER A 519 4.65 1.34 18.93
CA SER A 519 6.03 1.60 19.41
C SER A 519 6.10 2.92 20.19
N ALA A 520 6.18 2.82 21.53
CA ALA A 520 6.34 3.95 22.47
C ALA A 520 5.37 5.13 22.25
N ARG A 521 4.08 4.84 22.07
CA ARG A 521 3.01 5.79 21.75
C ARG A 521 2.38 6.37 23.01
N ALA A 522 2.30 7.70 23.14
CA ALA A 522 1.85 8.38 24.36
C ALA A 522 0.51 9.10 24.21
N GLU A 523 -0.19 8.94 23.08
CA GLU A 523 -1.42 9.67 22.82
C GLU A 523 -2.56 9.21 23.75
N THR A 524 -3.23 10.17 24.39
CA THR A 524 -4.45 9.94 25.19
C THR A 524 -5.71 10.12 24.33
N GLY A 525 -6.87 9.84 24.95
CA GLY A 525 -8.20 10.05 24.35
C GLY A 525 -9.01 8.78 24.22
N GLY A 526 -9.90 8.73 23.22
CA GLY A 526 -10.78 7.58 22.96
C GLY A 526 -10.03 6.35 22.45
N ALA A 527 -10.78 5.25 22.29
CA ALA A 527 -10.25 3.99 21.76
C ALA A 527 -9.68 4.16 20.34
N ARG A 528 -8.50 3.58 20.13
CA ARG A 528 -7.80 3.55 18.85
C ARG A 528 -7.57 2.10 18.44
N THR A 529 -7.63 1.83 17.14
CA THR A 529 -7.29 0.50 16.59
C THR A 529 -5.84 0.49 16.15
N PHE A 530 -5.09 -0.58 16.38
CA PHE A 530 -3.78 -0.83 15.76
C PHE A 530 -3.84 -2.04 14.83
N TYR A 531 -2.93 -2.09 13.87
CA TYR A 531 -2.81 -3.19 12.91
C TYR A 531 -1.38 -3.30 12.40
N MET A 532 -0.86 -4.52 12.23
CA MET A 532 0.38 -4.78 11.50
C MET A 532 0.34 -6.15 10.79
N GLU A 533 1.10 -6.29 9.71
CA GLU A 533 1.43 -7.57 9.09
C GLU A 533 2.94 -7.81 9.17
N ILE A 534 3.36 -9.02 9.55
CA ILE A 534 4.78 -9.36 9.67
C ILE A 534 5.03 -10.84 9.33
N PRO A 535 6.04 -11.17 8.50
CA PRO A 535 6.46 -12.55 8.34
C PRO A 535 7.09 -13.10 9.63
N VAL A 536 6.95 -14.40 9.88
CA VAL A 536 7.71 -15.08 10.93
C VAL A 536 9.16 -15.19 10.46
N PRO A 537 10.12 -14.58 11.17
CA PRO A 537 11.52 -14.55 10.76
C PRO A 537 12.16 -15.95 10.83
N THR A 538 13.25 -16.14 10.09
CA THR A 538 13.99 -17.40 10.09
C THR A 538 14.60 -17.67 11.47
N GLY A 539 14.65 -18.93 11.90
CA GLY A 539 15.19 -19.32 13.21
C GLY A 539 14.22 -19.16 14.38
N THR A 540 12.99 -18.68 14.13
CA THR A 540 11.97 -18.55 15.18
C THR A 540 11.60 -19.91 15.78
N THR A 541 11.74 -20.04 17.09
CA THR A 541 11.33 -21.25 17.85
C THR A 541 10.10 -21.02 18.73
N ALA A 542 9.77 -19.76 19.04
CA ALA A 542 8.57 -19.39 19.78
C ALA A 542 8.08 -18.00 19.37
N VAL A 543 6.75 -17.82 19.38
CA VAL A 543 6.09 -16.53 19.20
C VAL A 543 5.34 -16.16 20.47
N ASN A 544 5.56 -14.95 20.97
CA ASN A 544 4.88 -14.40 22.14
C ASN A 544 4.32 -13.01 21.81
N LEU A 545 3.15 -12.68 22.35
CA LEU A 545 2.54 -11.35 22.26
C LEU A 545 2.65 -10.63 23.60
N ARG A 546 3.11 -9.38 23.60
CA ARG A 546 3.14 -8.51 24.79
C ARG A 546 2.31 -7.25 24.60
N LEU A 547 1.48 -6.95 25.59
CA LEU A 547 0.78 -5.69 25.78
C LEU A 547 1.50 -4.93 26.88
N TRP A 548 2.06 -3.78 26.54
CA TRP A 548 3.08 -3.14 27.35
C TRP A 548 2.75 -1.66 27.56
N PRO A 549 2.28 -1.25 28.75
CA PRO A 549 1.94 0.15 29.04
C PRO A 549 3.17 1.03 29.29
N THR A 550 4.39 0.47 29.26
CA THR A 550 5.63 1.03 29.83
C THR A 550 5.47 1.41 31.31
N ILE A 551 4.76 2.47 31.65
CA ILE A 551 4.42 2.89 33.03
C ILE A 551 2.98 3.39 33.01
N GLY A 552 2.25 3.35 34.12
CA GLY A 552 0.88 3.86 34.18
C GLY A 552 -0.14 2.90 33.57
N THR A 553 -1.33 3.41 33.30
CA THR A 553 -2.53 2.63 32.99
C THR A 553 -2.90 2.68 31.53
N VAL A 554 -3.10 1.50 30.94
CA VAL A 554 -3.56 1.32 29.56
C VAL A 554 -4.64 0.25 29.52
N ARG A 555 -5.63 0.44 28.65
CA ARG A 555 -6.65 -0.57 28.37
C ARG A 555 -6.44 -1.16 26.99
N PHE A 556 -6.60 -2.47 26.86
CA PHE A 556 -6.56 -3.18 25.59
C PHE A 556 -7.87 -3.93 25.36
N GLY A 557 -8.28 -4.06 24.10
CA GLY A 557 -9.52 -4.72 23.71
C GLY A 557 -9.41 -5.38 22.34
N ARG A 558 -10.21 -6.42 22.11
CA ARG A 558 -10.42 -7.04 20.79
C ARG A 558 -9.12 -7.40 20.05
N VAL A 559 -8.12 -7.88 20.78
CA VAL A 559 -6.80 -8.22 20.26
C VAL A 559 -6.87 -9.51 19.45
N LYS A 560 -6.36 -9.47 18.22
CA LYS A 560 -6.35 -10.61 17.30
C LYS A 560 -4.96 -10.83 16.74
N LEU A 561 -4.52 -12.08 16.77
CA LEU A 561 -3.37 -12.54 16.00
C LEU A 561 -3.84 -13.63 15.04
N ALA A 562 -3.71 -13.40 13.74
CA ALA A 562 -4.15 -14.35 12.71
C ALA A 562 -3.00 -14.73 11.79
N ASN A 563 -2.93 -16.00 11.39
CA ASN A 563 -1.99 -16.46 10.36
C ASN A 563 -2.61 -16.27 8.97
N LEU A 564 -2.24 -15.19 8.29
CA LEU A 564 -2.79 -14.88 6.96
C LEU A 564 -2.40 -15.93 5.90
N THR A 565 -1.25 -16.59 6.08
CA THR A 565 -0.77 -17.62 5.15
C THR A 565 -1.61 -18.87 5.26
N ALA A 566 -1.83 -19.37 6.48
CA ALA A 566 -2.68 -20.52 6.74
C ALA A 566 -4.15 -20.28 6.31
N LEU A 567 -4.60 -19.01 6.39
CA LEU A 567 -5.93 -18.61 5.94
C LEU A 567 -6.04 -18.38 4.42
N GLY A 568 -4.92 -18.42 3.67
CA GLY A 568 -4.93 -18.17 2.22
C GLY A 568 -5.27 -16.72 1.83
N LEU A 569 -4.96 -15.75 2.69
CA LEU A 569 -5.35 -14.34 2.53
C LEU A 569 -4.24 -13.43 1.96
N LEU A 570 -3.14 -14.03 1.51
CA LEU A 570 -1.95 -13.34 0.96
C LEU A 570 -1.93 -13.25 -0.55
#